data_AF-A0A2N9IEX6-F1
#
_entry.id   AF-A0A2N9IEX6-F1
#
_cell.length_a   1.000
_cell.length_b   1.000
_cell.length_c   1.000
_cell.angle_alpha   90.00
_cell.angle_beta   90.00
_cell.angle_gamma   90.00
#
_symmetry.space_group_name_H-M   'P 1'
#
loop_
_entity.id
_entity.type
_entity.pdbx_description
1 polymer ?
#
loop_
_entity_poly.entity_id
_entity_poly.type
_entity_poly.pdbx_seq_one_letter_code
_entity_poly.pdbx_strand_id
1 'polypeptide(L)'
;MNDLLLNYSGSTLLIRELTSIFDGSAKMKAQPQDDSKATLAPKITPEESWLSFDKEASDLHNKVRAFAGWPGTRAKIAVIDKKNGHHNILELKIITTRICGHNNVQGNEVDDITFFKDALVFPCGGCTALEVLEVQLPGKKVISATAFWNGLRGQKLKKITTEGSSYAGGV
;
A
#
# COMPACT_ATOMS: atom_id res chain seq x y z
N MET A 1 -8.54 -9.81 -9.14
CA MET A 1 -8.29 -8.74 -10.14
C MET A 1 -7.43 -9.25 -11.30
N ASN A 2 -6.36 -10.02 -11.06
CA ASN A 2 -5.53 -10.62 -12.13
C ASN A 2 -6.30 -11.57 -13.07
N ASP A 3 -7.32 -12.28 -12.56
CA ASP A 3 -8.08 -13.27 -13.33
C ASP A 3 -8.97 -12.65 -14.44
N LEU A 4 -9.50 -11.45 -14.21
CA LEU A 4 -10.54 -10.86 -15.07
C LEU A 4 -9.96 -10.29 -16.38
N LEU A 5 -8.77 -9.69 -16.31
CA LEU A 5 -8.07 -9.13 -17.48
C LEU A 5 -7.46 -10.23 -18.36
N LEU A 6 -6.83 -11.24 -17.74
CA LEU A 6 -6.14 -12.29 -18.49
C LEU A 6 -7.11 -13.31 -19.12
N ASN A 7 -8.11 -13.79 -18.37
CA ASN A 7 -8.86 -14.96 -18.78
C ASN A 7 -10.14 -14.68 -19.59
N TYR A 8 -10.77 -13.52 -19.44
CA TYR A 8 -12.03 -13.25 -20.15
C TYR A 8 -11.85 -12.23 -21.28
N SER A 9 -11.39 -11.02 -20.98
CA SER A 9 -11.29 -9.96 -22.00
C SER A 9 -10.07 -10.16 -22.92
N GLY A 10 -8.91 -10.52 -22.37
CA GLY A 10 -7.68 -10.71 -23.15
C GLY A 10 -7.76 -11.89 -24.12
N SER A 11 -8.15 -13.07 -23.63
CA SER A 11 -8.29 -14.29 -24.44
C SER A 11 -9.35 -14.14 -25.54
N THR A 12 -10.53 -13.59 -25.21
CA THR A 12 -11.62 -13.37 -26.16
C THR A 12 -11.21 -12.39 -27.25
N LEU A 13 -10.53 -11.30 -26.88
CA LEU A 13 -10.01 -10.34 -27.85
C LEU A 13 -8.98 -10.99 -28.78
N LEU A 14 -8.04 -11.76 -28.23
CA LEU A 14 -7.02 -12.44 -29.00
C LEU A 14 -7.64 -13.43 -29.99
N ILE A 15 -8.53 -14.31 -29.54
CA ILE A 15 -9.21 -15.29 -30.40
C ILE A 15 -9.98 -14.60 -31.51
N ARG A 16 -10.68 -13.49 -31.19
CA ARG A 16 -11.45 -12.72 -32.16
C ARG A 16 -10.58 -12.07 -33.24
N GLU A 17 -9.44 -11.50 -32.86
CA GLU A 17 -8.57 -10.79 -33.81
C GLU A 17 -7.56 -11.71 -34.52
N LEU A 18 -7.36 -12.95 -34.06
CA LEU A 18 -6.35 -13.85 -34.63
C LEU A 18 -6.58 -14.12 -36.12
N THR A 19 -7.83 -14.32 -36.53
CA THR A 19 -8.19 -14.53 -37.93
C THR A 19 -7.84 -13.31 -38.79
N SER A 20 -8.17 -12.10 -38.32
CA SER A 20 -7.90 -10.85 -39.04
C SER A 20 -6.41 -10.55 -39.15
N ILE A 21 -5.62 -11.02 -38.18
CA ILE A 21 -4.15 -10.94 -38.23
C ILE A 21 -3.61 -11.90 -39.29
N PHE A 22 -4.09 -13.15 -39.35
CA PHE A 22 -3.62 -14.15 -40.30
C PHE A 22 -4.02 -13.86 -41.75
N ASP A 23 -5.23 -13.35 -41.98
CA ASP A 23 -5.71 -12.97 -43.31
C ASP A 23 -5.23 -11.56 -43.75
N GLY A 24 -4.56 -10.82 -42.85
CA GLY A 24 -3.99 -9.51 -43.09
C GLY A 24 -4.97 -8.33 -43.01
N SER A 25 -6.27 -8.58 -42.82
CA SER A 25 -7.30 -7.53 -42.72
C SER A 25 -7.18 -6.65 -41.47
N ALA A 26 -6.46 -7.10 -40.43
CA ALA A 26 -6.19 -6.33 -39.22
C ALA A 26 -5.51 -4.97 -39.52
N LYS A 27 -4.71 -4.87 -40.59
CA LYS A 27 -4.05 -3.62 -41.00
C LYS A 27 -5.05 -2.50 -41.32
N MET A 28 -6.23 -2.85 -41.82
CA MET A 28 -7.29 -1.88 -42.14
C MET A 28 -7.90 -1.24 -40.89
N LYS A 29 -7.76 -1.89 -39.73
CA LYS A 29 -8.26 -1.42 -38.43
C LYS A 29 -7.16 -0.82 -37.54
N ALA A 30 -5.89 -0.99 -37.90
CA ALA A 30 -4.77 -0.52 -37.11
C ALA A 30 -4.70 1.01 -37.09
N GLN A 31 -4.42 1.57 -35.91
CA GLN A 31 -4.22 3.00 -35.72
C GLN A 31 -2.81 3.25 -35.19
N PRO A 32 -2.04 4.18 -35.77
CA PRO A 32 -0.77 4.61 -35.20
C PRO A 32 -0.96 5.14 -33.77
N GLN A 33 -0.05 4.76 -32.86
CA GLN A 33 -0.05 5.31 -31.50
C GLN A 33 0.39 6.79 -31.53
N ASP A 34 -0.28 7.62 -30.74
CA ASP A 34 0.11 9.01 -30.53
C ASP A 34 1.20 9.08 -29.45
N ASP A 35 2.46 9.25 -29.87
CA ASP A 35 3.63 9.25 -28.99
C ASP A 35 3.55 10.34 -27.91
N SER A 36 2.82 11.44 -28.16
CA SER A 36 2.63 12.51 -27.17
C SER A 36 1.79 12.09 -25.96
N LYS A 37 1.05 10.98 -26.07
CA LYS A 37 0.20 10.41 -25.01
C LYS A 37 0.81 9.16 -24.38
N ALA A 38 1.99 8.73 -24.83
CA ALA A 38 2.64 7.54 -24.30
C ALA A 38 3.16 7.79 -22.89
N THR A 39 2.80 6.92 -21.94
CA THR A 39 3.32 6.92 -20.56
C THR A 39 4.08 5.64 -20.29
N LEU A 40 5.28 5.75 -19.70
CA LEU A 40 6.09 4.59 -19.33
C LEU A 40 5.63 3.99 -18.00
N ALA A 41 5.46 2.67 -17.98
CA ALA A 41 5.24 1.88 -16.77
C ALA A 41 6.53 1.11 -16.45
N PRO A 42 7.45 1.66 -15.64
CA PRO A 42 8.70 1.00 -15.30
C PRO A 42 8.46 -0.27 -14.47
N LYS A 43 9.47 -1.13 -14.39
CA LYS A 43 9.44 -2.31 -13.51
C LYS A 43 9.37 -1.85 -12.06
N ILE A 44 8.44 -2.43 -11.31
CA ILE A 44 8.32 -2.23 -9.87
C ILE A 44 9.60 -2.72 -9.18
N THR A 45 10.17 -1.91 -8.28
CA THR A 45 11.31 -2.31 -7.45
C THR A 45 10.89 -2.63 -6.01
N PRO A 46 11.66 -3.46 -5.27
CA PRO A 46 11.36 -3.76 -3.85
C PRO A 46 11.32 -2.53 -2.94
N GLU A 47 12.09 -1.49 -3.26
CA GLU A 47 12.17 -0.22 -2.52
C GLU A 47 10.83 0.52 -2.58
N GLU A 48 10.06 0.33 -3.65
CA GLU A 48 8.72 0.91 -3.76
C GLU A 48 7.75 0.29 -2.74
N SER A 49 8.06 -0.84 -2.09
CA SER A 49 7.17 -1.46 -1.11
C SER A 49 6.88 -0.58 0.12
N TRP A 50 7.71 0.43 0.42
CA TRP A 50 7.53 1.29 1.57
C TRP A 50 6.33 2.24 1.43
N LEU A 51 5.53 2.32 2.49
CA LEU A 51 4.43 3.27 2.62
C LEU A 51 4.91 4.55 3.30
N SER A 52 4.60 5.69 2.70
CA SER A 52 4.73 7.01 3.31
C SER A 52 3.34 7.52 3.66
N PHE A 53 3.08 7.67 4.96
CA PHE A 53 1.80 8.16 5.49
C PHE A 53 1.64 9.68 5.34
N ASP A 54 2.49 10.33 4.55
CA ASP A 54 2.34 11.73 4.16
C ASP A 54 1.46 11.85 2.91
N LYS A 55 1.21 10.73 2.22
CA LYS A 55 0.25 10.62 1.11
C LYS A 55 -1.17 10.42 1.63
N GLU A 56 -2.16 10.67 0.77
CA GLU A 56 -3.57 10.42 1.08
C GLU A 56 -3.85 8.92 1.30
N ALA A 57 -4.84 8.63 2.14
CA ALA A 57 -5.25 7.25 2.44
C ALA A 57 -5.74 6.50 1.19
N SER A 58 -6.33 7.19 0.21
CA SER A 58 -6.74 6.66 -1.09
C SER A 58 -5.55 6.09 -1.87
N ASP A 59 -4.47 6.86 -2.00
CA ASP A 59 -3.23 6.45 -2.67
C ASP A 59 -2.57 5.27 -1.98
N LEU A 60 -2.52 5.30 -0.65
CA LEU A 60 -1.95 4.21 0.14
C LEU A 60 -2.79 2.94 0.03
N HIS A 61 -4.11 3.05 0.07
CA HIS A 61 -5.01 1.92 -0.14
C HIS A 61 -4.83 1.32 -1.54
N ASN A 62 -4.74 2.15 -2.58
CA ASN A 62 -4.48 1.71 -3.94
C ASN A 62 -3.12 1.00 -4.05
N LYS A 63 -2.09 1.53 -3.40
CA LYS A 63 -0.75 0.93 -3.37
C LYS A 63 -0.73 -0.45 -2.70
N VAL A 64 -1.39 -0.59 -1.55
CA VAL A 64 -1.53 -1.90 -0.87
C VAL A 64 -2.19 -2.92 -1.79
N ARG A 65 -3.24 -2.52 -2.51
CA ARG A 65 -3.93 -3.41 -3.46
C ARG A 65 -3.09 -3.73 -4.69
N ALA A 66 -2.38 -2.75 -5.24
CA ALA A 66 -1.54 -2.92 -6.43
C ALA A 66 -0.38 -3.88 -6.15
N PHE A 67 0.18 -3.85 -4.95
CA PHE A 67 1.34 -4.66 -4.55
C PHE A 67 0.95 -5.91 -3.76
N ALA A 68 -0.32 -6.30 -3.78
CA ALA A 68 -0.79 -7.52 -3.15
C ALA A 68 -0.09 -8.75 -3.78
N GLY A 69 0.62 -9.52 -2.94
CA GLY A 69 1.49 -10.60 -3.39
C GLY A 69 2.95 -10.14 -3.46
N TRP A 70 3.37 -9.62 -4.62
CA TRP A 70 4.72 -9.08 -4.81
C TRP A 70 4.66 -7.61 -5.26
N PRO A 71 5.50 -6.71 -4.70
CA PRO A 71 6.49 -6.93 -3.64
C PRO A 71 5.89 -6.97 -2.22
N GLY A 72 4.57 -6.74 -2.08
CA GLY A 72 3.93 -6.42 -0.80
C GLY A 72 4.15 -4.96 -0.40
N THR A 73 3.45 -4.52 0.64
CA THR A 73 3.63 -3.17 1.23
C THR A 73 4.17 -3.25 2.64
N ARG A 74 5.14 -2.38 2.96
CA ARG A 74 5.85 -2.33 4.24
C ARG A 74 5.68 -0.96 4.89
N ALA A 75 5.63 -0.95 6.22
CA ALA A 75 5.59 0.26 7.04
C ALA A 75 6.53 0.09 8.24
N LYS A 76 7.12 1.20 8.69
CA LYS A 76 7.83 1.29 9.96
C LYS A 76 6.98 2.11 10.93
N ILE A 77 6.82 1.61 12.15
CA ILE A 77 6.10 2.30 13.23
C ILE A 77 6.98 2.34 14.48
N ALA A 78 6.81 3.37 15.30
CA ALA A 78 7.43 3.45 16.61
C ALA A 78 6.48 2.88 17.65
N VAL A 79 6.99 1.96 18.47
CA VAL A 79 6.31 1.39 19.64
C VAL A 79 6.94 1.99 20.89
N ILE A 80 6.13 2.68 21.68
CA ILE A 80 6.57 3.42 22.87
C ILE A 80 6.03 2.74 24.12
N ASP A 81 6.95 2.28 24.98
CA ASP A 81 6.60 1.75 26.30
C ASP A 81 6.56 2.88 27.33
N LYS A 82 5.36 3.19 27.83
CA LYS A 82 5.13 4.21 28.86
C LYS A 82 5.81 3.90 30.19
N LYS A 83 6.08 2.63 30.51
CA LYS A 83 6.64 2.22 31.80
C LYS A 83 8.16 2.42 31.86
N ASN A 84 8.83 2.29 30.72
CA ASN A 84 10.29 2.21 30.66
C ASN A 84 10.89 3.39 29.88
N GLY A 85 10.06 4.17 29.18
CA GLY A 85 10.50 5.22 28.26
C GLY A 85 11.23 4.68 27.02
N HIS A 86 11.17 3.38 26.76
CA HIS A 86 11.89 2.73 25.66
C HIS A 86 11.08 2.84 24.37
N HIS A 87 11.74 3.20 23.28
CA HIS A 87 11.15 3.38 21.96
C HIS A 87 11.77 2.34 21.02
N ASN A 88 10.95 1.49 20.40
CA ASN A 88 11.42 0.51 19.43
C ASN A 88 10.79 0.76 18.06
N ILE A 89 11.55 0.58 16.99
CA ILE A 89 11.04 0.65 15.63
C ILE A 89 10.62 -0.75 15.20
N LEU A 90 9.37 -0.87 14.78
CA LEU A 90 8.79 -2.11 14.29
C LEU A 90 8.48 -1.98 12.80
N GLU A 91 9.09 -2.85 12.00
CA GLU A 91 8.70 -3.05 10.60
C GLU A 91 7.57 -4.06 10.52
N LEU A 92 6.56 -3.78 9.72
CA LEU A 92 5.44 -4.66 9.45
C LEU A 92 5.03 -4.58 7.99
N LYS A 93 4.52 -5.68 7.45
CA LYS A 93 3.81 -5.68 6.17
C LYS A 93 2.35 -5.35 6.40
N ILE A 94 1.82 -4.45 5.59
CA ILE A 94 0.41 -4.13 5.54
C ILE A 94 -0.21 -5.04 4.48
N ILE A 95 -1.24 -5.79 4.86
CA ILE A 95 -1.86 -6.81 4.00
C ILE A 95 -3.21 -6.31 3.47
N THR A 96 -4.09 -5.91 4.38
CA THR A 96 -5.46 -5.53 4.05
C THR A 96 -5.79 -4.17 4.67
N THR A 97 -6.33 -3.26 3.86
CA THR A 97 -6.69 -1.90 4.28
C THR A 97 -8.08 -1.49 3.81
N ARG A 98 -8.61 -0.45 4.44
CA ARG A 98 -9.85 0.23 4.07
C ARG A 98 -9.63 1.74 4.22
N ILE A 99 -10.30 2.52 3.38
CA ILE A 99 -10.32 3.98 3.51
C ILE A 99 -11.34 4.33 4.59
N CYS A 100 -10.94 5.14 5.58
CA CYS A 100 -11.87 5.62 6.59
C CYS A 100 -12.93 6.53 5.94
N GLY A 101 -14.22 6.19 6.07
CA GLY A 101 -15.33 6.98 5.52
C GLY A 101 -15.76 8.16 6.38
N HIS A 102 -15.10 8.40 7.52
CA HIS A 102 -15.43 9.48 8.45
C HIS A 102 -14.21 10.40 8.61
N ASN A 103 -14.40 11.72 8.52
CA ASN A 103 -13.39 12.75 8.78
C ASN A 103 -13.01 12.85 10.27
N ASN A 104 -12.74 11.71 10.91
CA ASN A 104 -12.54 11.64 12.35
C ASN A 104 -11.06 11.80 12.73
N VAL A 105 -10.39 12.76 12.10
CA VAL A 105 -9.10 13.28 12.58
C VAL A 105 -9.41 14.46 13.52
N GLN A 106 -10.24 14.24 14.53
CA GLN A 106 -10.41 15.18 15.63
C GLN A 106 -9.61 14.69 16.82
N GLY A 107 -8.47 15.34 17.07
CA GLY A 107 -7.90 15.45 18.41
C GLY A 107 -6.76 14.50 18.81
N ASN A 108 -6.24 13.64 17.92
CA ASN A 108 -5.04 12.86 18.23
C ASN A 108 -3.79 13.56 17.67
N GLU A 109 -2.67 13.50 18.39
CA GLU A 109 -1.37 13.98 17.91
C GLU A 109 -1.14 13.48 16.48
N VAL A 110 -0.58 14.31 15.60
CA VAL A 110 -0.52 14.12 14.12
C VAL A 110 0.07 12.76 13.71
N ASP A 111 0.81 12.10 14.61
CA ASP A 111 1.50 10.84 14.36
C ASP A 111 0.95 9.64 15.16
N ASP A 112 -0.03 9.82 16.04
CA ASP A 112 -0.53 8.73 16.89
C ASP A 112 -1.39 7.74 16.08
N ILE A 113 -0.99 6.46 16.10
CA ILE A 113 -1.77 5.37 15.49
C ILE A 113 -2.76 4.88 16.55
N THR A 114 -4.04 4.90 16.21
CA THR A 114 -5.13 4.51 17.13
C THR A 114 -5.76 3.20 16.70
N PHE A 115 -6.60 2.64 17.57
CA PHE A 115 -7.37 1.43 17.28
C PHE A 115 -8.86 1.74 17.37
N PHE A 116 -9.59 1.46 16.30
CA PHE A 116 -11.02 1.74 16.20
C PHE A 116 -11.71 0.67 15.36
N LYS A 117 -12.85 0.14 15.83
CA LYS A 117 -13.68 -0.85 15.12
C LYS A 117 -12.87 -1.96 14.44
N ASP A 118 -11.97 -2.59 15.19
CA ASP A 118 -11.11 -3.70 14.73
C ASP A 118 -10.01 -3.34 13.71
N ALA A 119 -9.73 -2.05 13.52
CA ALA A 119 -8.68 -1.57 12.63
C ALA A 119 -7.65 -0.71 13.38
N LEU A 120 -6.40 -0.77 12.92
CA LEU A 120 -5.39 0.24 13.24
C LEU A 120 -5.61 1.44 12.31
N VAL A 121 -5.78 2.62 12.87
CA VAL A 121 -6.04 3.86 12.12
C VAL A 121 -4.76 4.66 12.03
N PHE A 122 -4.24 4.79 10.81
CA PHE A 122 -3.05 5.58 10.50
C PHE A 122 -3.46 6.97 10.00
N PRO A 123 -3.02 8.05 10.65
CA PRO A 123 -3.20 9.39 10.12
C PRO A 123 -2.37 9.57 8.83
N CYS A 124 -3.03 10.04 7.78
CA CYS A 124 -2.48 10.17 6.43
C CYS A 124 -2.49 11.64 5.97
N GLY A 125 -1.84 11.93 4.85
CA GLY A 125 -1.87 13.25 4.21
C GLY A 125 -3.28 13.72 3.90
N GLY A 126 -3.47 15.04 3.78
CA GLY A 126 -4.77 15.64 3.44
C GLY A 126 -5.85 15.45 4.50
N CYS A 127 -5.48 15.26 5.77
CA CYS A 127 -6.40 14.96 6.88
C CYS A 127 -7.24 13.68 6.65
N THR A 128 -6.70 12.74 5.89
CA THR A 128 -7.32 11.43 5.66
C THR A 128 -6.79 10.40 6.65
N ALA A 129 -7.48 9.24 6.75
CA ALA A 129 -7.05 8.15 7.62
C ALA A 129 -7.18 6.80 6.91
N LEU A 130 -6.15 5.96 7.08
CA LEU A 130 -6.10 4.61 6.53
C LEU A 130 -6.37 3.61 7.64
N GLU A 131 -7.42 2.80 7.48
CA GLU A 131 -7.72 1.68 8.36
C GLU A 131 -6.94 0.45 7.89
N VAL A 132 -6.11 -0.11 8.75
CA VAL A 132 -5.34 -1.33 8.52
C VAL A 132 -5.98 -2.46 9.30
N LEU A 133 -6.43 -3.49 8.58
CA LEU A 133 -7.18 -4.63 9.13
C LEU A 133 -6.28 -5.83 9.41
N GLU A 134 -5.25 -6.03 8.60
CA GLU A 134 -4.34 -7.16 8.70
C GLU A 134 -2.91 -6.72 8.49
N VAL A 135 -2.03 -7.23 9.36
CA VAL A 135 -0.60 -6.95 9.34
C VAL A 135 0.18 -8.24 9.46
N GLN A 136 1.43 -8.23 8.98
CA GLN A 136 2.34 -9.35 9.13
C GLN A 136 3.68 -8.85 9.67
N LEU A 137 4.08 -9.43 10.80
CA LEU A 137 5.40 -9.20 11.39
C LEU A 137 6.48 -9.98 10.63
N PRO A 138 7.73 -9.49 10.58
CA PRO A 138 8.84 -10.21 9.96
C PRO A 138 8.97 -11.64 10.50
N GLY A 139 8.95 -12.63 9.60
CA GLY A 139 9.05 -14.05 9.97
C GLY A 139 7.83 -14.64 10.69
N LYS A 140 6.70 -13.92 10.77
CA LYS A 140 5.45 -14.42 11.39
C LYS A 140 4.33 -14.59 10.37
N LYS A 141 3.25 -15.24 10.80
CA LYS A 141 2.00 -15.35 10.04
C LYS A 141 1.28 -13.99 10.00
N VAL A 142 0.42 -13.81 9.01
CA VAL A 142 -0.52 -12.69 8.96
C VAL A 142 -1.46 -12.77 10.17
N ILE A 143 -1.70 -11.62 10.80
CA ILE A 143 -2.58 -11.48 11.96
C ILE A 143 -3.52 -10.28 11.77
N SER A 144 -4.66 -10.31 12.45
CA SER A 144 -5.58 -9.18 12.46
C SER A 144 -5.03 -8.01 13.28
N ALA A 145 -5.49 -6.81 12.96
CA ALA A 145 -5.22 -5.59 13.71
C ALA A 145 -5.60 -5.72 15.18
N THR A 146 -6.73 -6.37 15.49
CA THR A 146 -7.16 -6.66 16.87
C THR A 146 -6.15 -7.54 17.61
N ALA A 147 -5.68 -8.62 16.98
CA ALA A 147 -4.68 -9.51 17.60
C ALA A 147 -3.34 -8.78 17.82
N PHE A 148 -2.92 -7.97 16.85
CA PHE A 148 -1.73 -7.14 16.97
C PHE A 148 -1.86 -6.13 18.13
N TRP A 149 -2.97 -5.39 18.19
CA TRP A 149 -3.22 -4.38 19.22
C TRP A 149 -3.24 -4.98 20.63
N ASN A 150 -3.90 -6.12 20.81
CA ASN A 150 -3.92 -6.83 22.09
C ASN A 150 -2.51 -7.30 22.53
N GLY A 151 -1.63 -7.58 21.58
CA GLY A 151 -0.24 -7.94 21.83
C GLY A 151 0.64 -6.80 22.37
N LEU A 152 0.21 -5.54 22.21
CA LEU A 152 0.99 -4.36 22.63
C LEU A 152 0.98 -4.12 24.13
N ARG A 153 0.09 -4.78 24.90
CA ARG A 153 0.04 -4.69 26.38
C ARG A 153 0.02 -3.23 26.92
N GLY A 154 -0.60 -2.31 26.18
CA GLY A 154 -0.73 -0.90 26.55
C GLY A 154 0.39 0.03 26.06
N GLN A 155 1.31 -0.46 25.21
CA GLN A 155 2.26 0.39 24.49
C GLN A 155 1.54 1.31 23.49
N LYS A 156 2.08 2.52 23.30
CA LYS A 156 1.58 3.47 22.29
C LYS A 156 2.24 3.20 20.94
N LEU A 157 1.53 3.51 19.86
CA LEU A 157 2.04 3.43 18.50
C LEU A 157 2.09 4.82 17.88
N LYS A 158 3.19 5.13 17.20
CA LYS A 158 3.31 6.33 16.37
C LYS A 158 3.78 5.97 14.96
N LYS A 159 3.28 6.66 13.94
CA LYS A 159 3.87 6.57 12.59
C LYS A 159 5.26 7.21 12.61
N ILE A 160 6.16 6.70 11.78
CA ILE A 160 7.47 7.29 11.58
C ILE A 160 7.38 8.15 10.32
N THR A 161 7.47 9.46 10.49
CA THR A 161 7.59 10.41 9.39
C THR A 161 9.01 10.32 8.85
N THR A 162 9.17 10.22 7.54
CA THR A 162 10.50 10.10 6.93
C THR A 162 11.12 11.49 6.81
N GLU A 163 11.30 12.20 7.92
CA GLU A 163 12.15 13.40 7.97
C GLU A 163 13.44 13.02 8.70
N GLY A 164 14.55 12.96 7.97
CA GLY A 164 15.89 12.79 8.54
C GLY A 164 16.60 11.48 8.23
N SER A 165 16.75 11.12 6.95
CA SER A 165 17.95 10.41 6.49
C SER A 165 18.83 11.40 5.74
N SER A 166 19.38 12.38 6.46
CA SER A 166 20.46 13.21 5.95
C SER A 166 21.67 12.32 5.65
N TYR A 167 22.14 12.40 4.41
CA TYR A 167 23.44 11.95 3.91
C TYR A 167 24.52 11.80 4.99
N ALA A 168 24.96 10.56 5.24
CA ALA A 168 26.24 10.25 5.84
C ALA A 168 26.75 8.91 5.29
N GLY A 169 27.83 8.99 4.50
CA GLY A 169 28.43 7.91 3.71
C GLY A 169 28.77 8.50 2.34
N GLY A 170 29.87 9.22 2.15
CA GLY A 170 31.22 8.87 2.59
C GLY A 170 31.94 8.25 1.40
N VAL A 171 32.57 9.11 0.60
CA VAL A 171 33.77 8.81 -0.19
C VAL A 171 34.68 10.01 -0.09
#